data_AF-A0A963JYN8-F1
#
_entry.id   AF-A0A963JYN8-F1
#
_cell.length_a   1.000
_cell.length_b   1.000
_cell.length_c   1.000
_cell.angle_alpha   90.00
_cell.angle_beta   90.00
_cell.angle_gamma   90.00
#
_symmetry.space_group_name_H-M   'P 1'
#
loop_
_entity.id
_entity.type
_entity.pdbx_description
1 polymer ?
#
loop_
_entity_poly.entity_id
_entity_poly.type
_entity_poly.pdbx_seq_one_letter_code
_entity_poly.pdbx_strand_id
1 'polypeptide(L)'
;SQRVQEDTMRFAGIMEGLGVSAIDAVMTLIAFLPVLWELSKYVEELPLVGAIPAPLFVAALVWSLFGTGLLALVGIRLPGLEFRNQRVEAAYRKELVHGEDQADRAQPMTVHELFGYVRQNYFRLYFHYMYFNVFRSLYLQADNIFVYILLIPTIVAGAAVGFTFGVLQQILTAFNQVSNSFQYLVNSWTTIVELLSIHKRLMAFEAAIEDKELPDIDKEWLEIHGAGDDGGVRTVGSGI
;
A
#
# COMPACT_ATOMS: atom_id res chain seq x y z
N SER A 1 -3.85 -24.54 15.83
CA SER A 1 -3.14 -23.59 16.72
C SER A 1 -1.87 -22.98 16.11
N GLN A 2 -1.02 -23.75 15.41
CA GLN A 2 0.25 -23.26 14.87
C GLN A 2 0.14 -22.06 13.93
N ARG A 3 -0.79 -22.10 12.97
CA ARG A 3 -0.99 -21.01 11.99
C ARG A 3 -1.47 -19.70 12.62
N VAL A 4 -2.32 -19.79 13.64
CA VAL A 4 -2.82 -18.61 14.38
C VAL A 4 -1.70 -17.99 15.21
N GLN A 5 -0.87 -18.80 15.87
CA GLN A 5 0.30 -18.30 16.60
C GLN A 5 1.29 -17.57 15.67
N GLU A 6 1.54 -18.14 14.48
CA GLU A 6 2.39 -17.52 13.46
C GLU A 6 1.80 -16.20 12.94
N ASP A 7 0.50 -16.18 12.60
CA ASP A 7 -0.19 -14.99 12.11
C ASP A 7 -0.25 -13.88 13.17
N THR A 8 -0.52 -14.21 14.44
CA THR A 8 -0.52 -13.23 15.54
C THR A 8 0.87 -12.65 15.79
N MET A 9 1.92 -13.48 15.76
CA MET A 9 3.29 -13.01 15.92
C MET A 9 3.70 -12.09 14.76
N ARG A 10 3.36 -12.44 13.52
CA ARG A 10 3.63 -11.61 12.34
C ARG A 10 2.82 -10.31 12.36
N PHE A 11 1.56 -10.35 12.80
CA PHE A 11 0.74 -9.15 12.98
C PHE A 11 1.42 -8.17 13.93
N ALA A 12 1.79 -8.62 15.12
CA ALA A 12 2.45 -7.79 16.12
C ALA A 12 3.77 -7.21 15.60
N GLY A 13 4.62 -8.05 14.99
CA GLY A 13 5.92 -7.61 14.45
C GLY A 13 5.79 -6.60 13.30
N ILE A 14 4.83 -6.79 12.38
CA ILE A 14 4.60 -5.84 11.29
C ILE A 14 4.01 -4.54 11.81
N MET A 15 3.05 -4.59 12.74
CA MET A 15 2.47 -3.40 13.38
C MET A 15 3.53 -2.57 14.10
N GLU A 16 4.40 -3.22 14.88
CA GLU A 16 5.53 -2.58 15.56
C GLU A 16 6.48 -1.94 14.54
N GLY A 17 6.91 -2.70 13.53
CA GLY A 17 7.83 -2.22 12.51
C GLY A 17 7.27 -1.03 11.72
N LEU A 18 6.00 -1.07 11.33
CA LEU A 18 5.32 0.05 10.69
C LEU A 18 5.23 1.26 11.62
N GLY A 19 4.87 1.07 12.89
CA GLY A 19 4.79 2.15 13.87
C GLY A 19 6.13 2.85 14.11
N VAL A 20 7.20 2.07 14.33
CA VAL A 20 8.56 2.60 14.53
C VAL A 20 9.04 3.36 13.29
N SER A 21 8.88 2.78 12.11
CA SER A 21 9.30 3.43 10.85
C SER A 21 8.48 4.68 10.51
N ALA A 22 7.19 4.74 10.88
CA ALA A 22 6.38 5.94 10.73
C ALA A 22 6.90 7.09 11.62
N ILE A 23 7.23 6.78 12.88
CA ILE A 23 7.81 7.76 13.81
C ILE A 23 9.17 8.23 13.30
N ASP A 24 10.01 7.30 12.84
CA ASP A 24 11.32 7.61 12.27
C ASP A 24 11.22 8.54 11.06
N ALA A 25 10.25 8.30 10.15
CA ALA A 25 10.00 9.20 9.03
C ALA A 25 9.62 10.63 9.49
N VAL A 26 8.77 10.77 10.51
CA VAL A 26 8.40 12.08 11.05
C VAL A 26 9.59 12.77 11.72
N MET A 27 10.36 12.04 12.53
CA MET A 27 11.56 12.56 13.19
C MET A 27 12.62 12.99 12.18
N THR A 28 12.78 12.22 11.10
CA THR A 28 13.68 12.54 9.99
C THR A 28 13.26 13.83 9.30
N LEU A 29 11.97 14.05 9.04
CA LEU A 29 11.49 15.32 8.49
C LEU A 29 11.81 16.50 9.42
N ILE A 30 11.57 16.36 10.72
CA ILE A 30 11.88 17.39 11.72
C ILE A 30 13.38 17.72 11.73
N ALA A 31 14.24 16.71 11.58
CA ALA A 31 15.69 16.89 11.59
C ALA A 31 16.25 17.48 10.29
N PHE A 32 15.78 17.01 9.12
CA PHE A 32 16.40 17.32 7.84
C PHE A 32 15.77 18.50 7.08
N LEU A 33 14.51 18.86 7.37
CA LEU A 33 13.91 20.08 6.78
C LEU A 33 14.68 21.36 7.16
N PRO A 34 15.06 21.60 8.43
CA PRO A 34 15.90 22.74 8.81
C PRO A 34 17.29 22.70 8.17
N VAL A 35 17.88 21.50 8.05
CA VAL A 35 19.19 21.32 7.40
C VAL A 35 19.11 21.71 5.93
N LEU A 36 18.09 21.28 5.20
CA LEU A 36 17.86 21.70 3.81
C LEU A 36 17.64 23.20 3.68
N TRP A 37 16.92 23.81 4.62
CA TRP A 37 16.74 25.26 4.63
C TRP A 37 18.08 25.99 4.75
N GLU A 38 18.93 25.56 5.67
CA GLU A 38 20.27 26.16 5.86
C GLU A 38 21.17 25.97 4.63
N LEU A 39 21.17 24.75 4.06
CA LEU A 39 21.93 24.43 2.86
C LEU A 39 21.42 25.15 1.61
N SER A 40 20.16 25.60 1.60
CA SER A 40 19.59 26.37 0.49
C SER A 40 20.33 27.68 0.24
N LYS A 41 21.11 28.20 1.20
CA LYS A 41 21.93 29.42 1.02
C LYS A 41 23.02 29.26 -0.04
N TYR A 42 23.45 28.02 -0.32
CA TYR A 42 24.46 27.74 -1.35
C TYR A 42 23.86 27.62 -2.76
N VAL A 43 22.53 27.63 -2.88
CA VAL A 43 21.81 27.50 -4.15
C VAL A 43 21.05 28.80 -4.39
N GLU A 44 21.52 29.61 -5.34
CA GLU A 44 20.93 30.92 -5.61
C GLU A 44 19.76 30.85 -6.60
N GLU A 45 19.77 29.89 -7.53
CA GLU A 45 18.77 29.77 -8.58
C GLU A 45 18.46 28.31 -8.95
N LEU A 46 17.21 28.05 -9.33
CA LEU A 46 16.79 26.78 -9.92
C LEU A 46 16.76 26.89 -11.45
N PRO A 47 17.12 25.83 -12.19
CA PRO A 47 17.24 25.87 -13.65
C PRO A 47 15.94 26.23 -14.40
N LEU A 48 14.77 26.00 -13.80
CA LEU A 48 13.46 26.27 -14.41
C LEU A 48 12.69 27.44 -13.78
N VAL A 49 12.95 27.74 -12.50
CA VAL A 49 12.17 28.70 -11.70
C VAL A 49 12.94 30.00 -11.45
N GLY A 50 14.27 29.98 -11.57
CA GLY A 50 15.13 31.11 -11.23
C GLY A 50 15.36 31.25 -9.72
N ALA A 51 15.72 32.45 -9.29
CA ALA A 51 16.04 32.75 -7.89
C ALA A 51 14.78 32.82 -7.02
N ILE A 52 14.71 31.96 -6.01
CA ILE A 52 13.61 31.92 -5.03
C ILE A 52 14.18 31.79 -3.61
N PRO A 53 13.44 32.21 -2.56
CA PRO A 53 13.85 31.94 -1.19
C PRO A 53 13.88 30.43 -0.91
N ALA A 54 14.96 29.96 -0.30
CA ALA A 54 15.18 28.56 0.09
C ALA A 54 14.91 27.53 -1.04
N PRO A 55 15.63 27.58 -2.19
CA PRO A 55 15.29 26.79 -3.36
C PRO A 55 15.26 25.28 -3.14
N LEU A 56 16.21 24.74 -2.38
CA LEU A 56 16.29 23.30 -2.11
C LEU A 56 15.12 22.84 -1.23
N PHE A 57 14.77 23.62 -0.22
CA PHE A 57 13.64 23.33 0.65
C PHE A 57 12.32 23.30 -0.15
N VAL A 58 12.08 24.32 -0.97
CA VAL A 58 10.87 24.40 -1.80
C VAL A 58 10.84 23.27 -2.82
N ALA A 59 11.95 23.01 -3.51
CA ALA A 59 12.05 21.93 -4.48
C ALA A 59 11.80 20.56 -3.84
N ALA A 60 12.38 20.30 -2.65
CA ALA A 60 12.17 19.07 -1.91
C ALA A 60 10.69 18.87 -1.54
N LEU A 61 10.02 19.91 -1.03
CA LEU A 61 8.60 19.83 -0.70
C LEU A 61 7.73 19.58 -1.92
N VAL A 62 7.91 20.35 -3.00
CA VAL A 62 7.10 20.21 -4.22
C VAL A 62 7.31 18.83 -4.84
N TRP A 63 8.56 18.39 -4.97
CA TRP A 63 8.90 17.08 -5.54
C TRP A 63 8.34 15.94 -4.69
N SER A 64 8.51 16.01 -3.37
CA SER A 64 8.03 14.98 -2.45
C SER A 64 6.50 14.90 -2.43
N LEU A 65 5.80 16.03 -2.39
CA LEU A 65 4.34 16.08 -2.45
C LEU A 65 3.82 15.57 -3.80
N PHE A 66 4.48 15.96 -4.90
CA PHE A 66 4.15 15.46 -6.23
C PHE A 66 4.32 13.95 -6.31
N GLY A 67 5.44 13.41 -5.84
CA GLY A 67 5.72 11.99 -5.82
C GLY A 67 4.75 11.18 -5.00
N THR A 68 4.51 11.61 -3.76
CA THR A 68 3.52 10.98 -2.87
C THR A 68 2.12 11.03 -3.49
N GLY A 69 1.72 12.15 -4.08
CA GLY A 69 0.44 12.30 -4.78
C GLY A 69 0.32 11.41 -6.01
N LEU A 70 1.35 11.36 -6.86
CA LEU A 70 1.42 10.52 -8.05
C LEU A 70 1.29 9.04 -7.69
N LEU A 71 2.04 8.59 -6.69
CA LEU A 71 2.05 7.20 -6.25
C LEU A 71 0.74 6.82 -5.54
N ALA A 72 0.17 7.72 -4.73
CA ALA A 72 -1.15 7.54 -4.14
C ALA A 72 -2.23 7.38 -5.22
N LEU A 73 -2.19 8.20 -6.27
CA LEU A 73 -3.12 8.12 -7.40
C LEU A 73 -3.00 6.77 -8.15
N VAL A 74 -1.78 6.31 -8.40
CA VAL A 74 -1.52 5.02 -9.07
C VAL A 74 -1.94 3.83 -8.18
N GLY A 75 -1.75 3.95 -6.86
CA GLY A 75 -2.07 2.93 -5.86
C GLY A 75 -3.54 2.89 -5.40
N ILE A 76 -4.34 3.92 -5.67
CA ILE A 76 -5.70 4.09 -5.10
C ILE A 76 -6.65 2.92 -5.38
N ARG A 77 -6.46 2.20 -6.50
CA ARG A 77 -7.30 1.06 -6.87
C ARG A 77 -6.93 -0.24 -6.16
N LEU A 78 -5.71 -0.36 -5.62
CA LEU A 78 -5.23 -1.62 -5.02
C LEU A 78 -6.09 -2.10 -3.84
N PRO A 79 -6.50 -1.23 -2.86
CA PRO A 79 -7.42 -1.65 -1.80
C PRO A 79 -8.74 -2.22 -2.32
N GLY A 80 -9.33 -1.59 -3.34
CA GLY A 80 -10.60 -2.02 -3.91
C GLY A 80 -10.49 -3.33 -4.69
N LEU A 81 -9.36 -3.55 -5.38
CA LEU A 81 -9.08 -4.84 -6.02
C LEU A 81 -8.90 -5.95 -5.00
N GLU A 82 -8.20 -5.68 -3.91
CA GLU A 82 -8.06 -6.63 -2.82
C GLU A 82 -9.42 -6.99 -2.22
N PHE A 83 -10.25 -5.98 -1.92
CA PHE A 83 -11.61 -6.21 -1.45
C PHE A 83 -12.42 -7.10 -2.39
N ARG A 84 -12.32 -6.88 -3.72
CA ARG A 84 -13.00 -7.73 -4.69
C ARG A 84 -12.43 -9.15 -4.73
N ASN A 85 -11.12 -9.32 -4.53
CA ASN A 85 -10.50 -10.64 -4.43
C ASN A 85 -11.07 -11.44 -3.27
N GLN A 86 -11.22 -10.78 -2.11
CA GLN A 86 -11.77 -11.39 -0.92
C GLN A 86 -13.23 -11.80 -1.11
N ARG A 87 -14.04 -10.99 -1.79
CA ARG A 87 -15.43 -11.34 -2.13
C ARG A 87 -15.52 -12.61 -2.98
N VAL A 88 -14.65 -12.74 -3.99
CA VAL A 88 -14.64 -13.92 -4.88
C VAL A 88 -14.12 -15.18 -4.18
N GLU A 89 -13.09 -15.06 -3.34
CA GLU A 89 -12.54 -16.20 -2.58
C GLU A 89 -13.52 -16.72 -1.52
N ALA A 90 -14.28 -15.82 -0.87
CA ALA A 90 -15.30 -16.19 0.10
C ALA A 90 -16.44 -17.00 -0.56
N ALA A 91 -16.93 -16.56 -1.72
CA ALA A 91 -17.93 -17.29 -2.50
C ALA A 91 -17.42 -18.70 -2.88
N TYR A 92 -16.15 -18.81 -3.28
CA TYR A 92 -15.50 -20.11 -3.55
C TYR A 92 -15.51 -21.04 -2.36
N ARG A 93 -15.13 -20.55 -1.19
CA ARG A 93 -15.08 -21.36 0.03
C ARG A 93 -16.46 -21.84 0.44
N LYS A 94 -17.49 -21.00 0.30
CA LYS A 94 -18.89 -21.33 0.63
C LYS A 94 -19.44 -22.43 -0.27
N GLU A 95 -19.21 -22.35 -1.58
CA GLU A 95 -19.66 -23.38 -2.51
C GLU A 95 -18.93 -24.73 -2.32
N LEU A 96 -17.65 -24.71 -1.98
CA LEU A 96 -16.92 -25.95 -1.67
C LEU A 96 -17.50 -26.69 -0.46
N VAL A 97 -17.91 -25.96 0.59
CA VAL A 97 -18.55 -26.56 1.78
C VAL A 97 -19.93 -27.10 1.43
N HIS A 98 -20.74 -26.37 0.67
CA HIS A 98 -22.06 -26.86 0.25
C HIS A 98 -21.97 -28.08 -0.68
N GLY A 99 -20.92 -28.19 -1.49
CA GLY A 99 -20.65 -29.36 -2.32
C GLY A 99 -20.21 -30.60 -1.53
N GLU A 100 -19.71 -30.44 -0.31
CA GLU A 100 -19.36 -31.54 0.59
C GLU A 100 -20.62 -32.17 1.24
N ASP A 101 -21.61 -31.33 1.60
CA ASP A 101 -22.79 -31.76 2.34
C ASP A 101 -23.93 -32.34 1.47
N GLN A 102 -24.04 -31.98 0.20
CA GLN A 102 -25.16 -32.38 -0.67
C GLN A 102 -24.73 -32.66 -2.12
N ALA A 103 -24.50 -33.93 -2.46
CA ALA A 103 -24.14 -34.38 -3.81
C ALA A 103 -25.21 -34.07 -4.89
N ASP A 104 -26.46 -33.85 -4.46
CA ASP A 104 -27.63 -33.80 -5.35
C ASP A 104 -28.13 -32.37 -5.67
N ARG A 105 -27.52 -31.33 -5.08
CA ARG A 105 -27.98 -29.92 -5.21
C ARG A 105 -27.19 -29.03 -6.19
N ALA A 106 -26.35 -29.59 -7.05
CA ALA A 106 -25.49 -28.79 -7.92
C ALA A 106 -26.10 -28.45 -9.30
N GLN A 107 -26.91 -27.38 -9.39
CA GLN A 107 -26.80 -26.40 -10.50
C GLN A 107 -26.66 -24.91 -10.06
N PRO A 108 -25.87 -24.56 -9.01
CA PRO A 108 -25.15 -23.29 -8.93
C PRO A 108 -23.84 -23.36 -9.74
N MET A 109 -23.12 -22.23 -9.89
CA MET A 109 -21.90 -22.11 -10.68
C MET A 109 -20.93 -23.26 -10.41
N THR A 110 -20.36 -23.88 -11.45
CA THR A 110 -19.46 -25.03 -11.22
C THR A 110 -18.18 -24.59 -10.50
N VAL A 111 -17.61 -25.46 -9.66
CA VAL A 111 -16.29 -25.25 -9.00
C VAL A 111 -15.22 -24.76 -9.99
N HIS A 112 -15.29 -25.18 -11.26
CA HIS A 112 -14.45 -24.69 -12.35
C HIS A 112 -14.71 -23.23 -12.76
N GLU A 113 -15.95 -22.78 -12.85
CA GLU A 113 -16.27 -21.36 -13.09
C GLU A 113 -15.82 -20.49 -11.93
N LEU A 114 -16.02 -20.97 -10.71
CA LEU A 114 -15.65 -20.30 -9.48
C LEU A 114 -14.14 -20.19 -9.28
N PHE A 115 -13.39 -21.25 -9.58
CA PHE A 115 -11.92 -21.19 -9.70
C PHE A 115 -11.48 -20.25 -10.83
N GLY A 116 -12.23 -20.17 -11.93
CA GLY A 116 -12.03 -19.21 -13.02
C GLY A 116 -12.09 -17.77 -12.55
N TYR A 117 -13.10 -17.40 -11.75
CA TYR A 117 -13.26 -16.07 -11.17
C TYR A 117 -12.14 -15.74 -10.17
N VAL A 118 -11.75 -16.69 -9.31
CA VAL A 118 -10.61 -16.54 -8.38
C VAL A 118 -9.35 -16.25 -9.18
N ARG A 119 -9.01 -17.09 -10.16
CA ARG A 119 -7.82 -16.93 -11.01
C ARG A 119 -7.80 -15.59 -11.72
N GLN A 120 -8.92 -15.18 -12.32
CA GLN A 120 -9.00 -13.93 -13.08
C GLN A 120 -8.88 -12.70 -12.18
N ASN A 121 -9.41 -12.76 -10.95
CA ASN A 121 -9.25 -11.69 -9.99
C ASN A 121 -7.82 -11.62 -9.42
N TYR A 122 -7.18 -12.75 -9.13
CA TYR A 122 -5.75 -12.79 -8.77
C TYR A 122 -4.86 -12.24 -9.89
N PHE A 123 -5.08 -12.62 -11.15
CA PHE A 123 -4.32 -12.06 -12.28
C PHE A 123 -4.48 -10.54 -12.37
N ARG A 124 -5.70 -10.04 -12.17
CA ARG A 124 -5.97 -8.60 -12.18
C ARG A 124 -5.27 -7.90 -11.02
N LEU A 125 -5.29 -8.49 -9.83
CA LEU A 125 -4.60 -8.01 -8.63
C LEU A 125 -3.08 -7.95 -8.85
N TYR A 126 -2.46 -9.05 -9.30
CA TYR A 126 -1.02 -9.11 -9.58
C TYR A 126 -0.60 -8.16 -10.70
N PHE A 127 -1.42 -7.99 -11.73
CA PHE A 127 -1.17 -6.97 -12.76
C PHE A 127 -1.17 -5.56 -12.16
N HIS A 128 -2.05 -5.29 -11.19
CA HIS A 128 -2.06 -4.00 -10.50
C HIS A 128 -0.83 -3.78 -9.62
N TYR A 129 -0.39 -4.82 -8.91
CA TYR A 129 0.89 -4.78 -8.19
C TYR A 129 2.08 -4.58 -9.12
N MET A 130 2.09 -5.24 -10.29
CA MET A 130 3.17 -5.13 -11.26
C MET A 130 3.30 -3.70 -11.78
N TYR A 131 2.23 -3.08 -12.28
CA TYR A 131 2.33 -1.70 -12.77
C TYR A 131 2.65 -0.73 -11.63
N PHE A 132 2.06 -0.90 -10.44
CA PHE A 132 2.35 -0.04 -9.29
C PHE A 132 3.84 -0.10 -8.93
N ASN A 133 4.41 -1.30 -8.86
CA ASN A 133 5.84 -1.48 -8.57
C ASN A 133 6.74 -0.89 -9.68
N VAL A 134 6.35 -1.01 -10.95
CA VAL A 134 7.08 -0.36 -12.06
C VAL A 134 7.05 1.16 -11.90
N PHE A 135 5.87 1.76 -11.71
CA PHE A 135 5.74 3.21 -11.52
C PHE A 135 6.50 3.69 -10.27
N ARG A 136 6.38 2.97 -9.16
CA ARG A 136 7.13 3.24 -7.93
C ARG A 136 8.63 3.21 -8.17
N SER A 137 9.14 2.17 -8.84
CA SER A 137 10.58 2.05 -9.12
C SER A 137 11.08 3.15 -10.05
N LEU A 138 10.32 3.52 -11.08
CA LEU A 138 10.66 4.64 -11.96
C LEU A 138 10.72 5.96 -11.22
N TYR A 139 9.74 6.21 -10.35
CA TYR A 139 9.71 7.42 -9.54
C TYR A 139 10.89 7.48 -8.56
N LEU A 140 11.20 6.38 -7.85
CA LEU A 140 12.37 6.31 -6.96
C LEU A 140 13.69 6.52 -7.72
N GLN A 141 13.80 6.03 -8.96
CA GLN A 141 14.96 6.33 -9.79
C GLN A 141 15.01 7.78 -10.28
N ALA A 142 13.86 8.39 -10.57
CA ALA A 142 13.80 9.80 -10.90
C ALA A 142 14.23 10.66 -9.70
N ASP A 143 13.81 10.31 -8.48
CA ASP A 143 14.18 10.98 -7.23
C ASP A 143 15.70 11.04 -7.04
N ASN A 144 16.38 9.89 -7.25
CA ASN A 144 17.84 9.79 -7.16
C ASN A 144 18.60 10.73 -8.12
N ILE A 145 18.00 11.10 -9.26
CA ILE A 145 18.63 11.93 -10.29
C ILE A 145 18.14 13.39 -10.21
N PHE A 146 16.94 13.62 -9.67
CA PHE A 146 16.28 14.92 -9.61
C PHE A 146 17.17 15.99 -8.93
N VAL A 147 17.78 15.65 -7.80
CA VAL A 147 18.64 16.58 -7.05
C VAL A 147 19.87 16.99 -7.85
N TYR A 148 20.46 16.05 -8.60
CA TYR A 148 21.61 16.37 -9.44
C TYR A 148 21.24 17.36 -10.54
N ILE A 149 20.08 17.16 -11.19
CA ILE A 149 19.57 18.08 -12.22
C ILE A 149 19.33 19.46 -11.62
N LEU A 150 18.72 19.52 -10.44
CA LEU A 150 18.44 20.75 -9.71
C LEU A 150 19.72 21.56 -9.43
N LEU A 151 20.81 20.85 -9.10
CA LEU A 151 22.09 21.44 -8.72
C LEU A 151 23.02 21.77 -9.90
N ILE A 152 22.66 21.46 -11.16
CA ILE A 152 23.53 21.74 -12.32
C ILE A 152 24.00 23.21 -12.36
N PRO A 153 23.12 24.23 -12.24
CA PRO A 153 23.57 25.63 -12.29
C PRO A 153 24.53 25.96 -11.15
N THR A 154 24.22 25.49 -9.93
CA THR A 154 25.06 25.69 -8.75
C THR A 154 26.42 25.02 -8.86
N ILE A 155 26.48 23.81 -9.43
CA ILE A 155 27.75 23.08 -9.64
C ILE A 155 28.64 23.84 -10.63
N VAL A 156 28.06 24.38 -11.71
CA VAL A 156 28.80 25.17 -12.71
C VAL A 156 29.29 26.51 -12.11
N ALA A 157 28.46 27.17 -11.31
CA ALA A 157 28.81 28.39 -10.60
C ALA A 157 29.69 28.16 -9.35
N GLY A 158 29.92 26.90 -8.96
CA GLY A 158 30.24 26.53 -7.58
C GLY A 158 31.51 27.15 -6.98
N ALA A 159 32.50 27.48 -7.81
CA ALA A 159 33.70 28.18 -7.36
C ALA A 159 33.43 29.62 -6.85
N ALA A 160 32.36 30.26 -7.31
CA ALA A 160 32.00 31.63 -6.94
C ALA A 160 31.19 31.72 -5.62
N VAL A 161 30.47 30.65 -5.24
CA VAL A 161 29.50 30.65 -4.11
C VAL A 161 30.01 29.80 -2.92
N GLY A 162 31.28 29.36 -2.95
CA GLY A 162 31.84 28.49 -1.90
C GLY A 162 31.22 27.08 -1.88
N PHE A 163 30.62 26.65 -2.99
CA PHE A 163 30.01 25.33 -3.11
C PHE A 163 31.12 24.27 -3.24
N THR A 164 31.20 23.38 -2.26
CA THR A 164 32.20 22.30 -2.23
C THR A 164 31.55 20.94 -2.46
N PHE A 165 32.36 19.93 -2.77
CA PHE A 165 31.88 18.55 -2.83
C PHE A 165 31.26 18.09 -1.50
N GLY A 166 31.76 18.57 -0.36
CA GLY A 166 31.18 18.28 0.95
C GLY A 166 29.77 18.85 1.10
N VAL A 167 29.52 20.05 0.61
CA VAL A 167 28.17 20.67 0.60
C VAL A 167 27.24 19.90 -0.33
N LEU A 168 27.71 19.48 -1.51
CA LEU A 168 26.94 18.62 -2.41
C LEU A 168 26.47 17.34 -1.71
N GLN A 169 27.37 16.62 -1.02
CA GLN A 169 27.01 15.39 -0.30
C GLN A 169 26.01 15.62 0.83
N GLN A 170 26.13 16.74 1.55
CA GLN A 170 25.16 17.13 2.58
C GLN A 170 23.77 17.40 1.99
N ILE A 171 23.70 18.12 0.86
CA ILE A 171 22.44 18.40 0.17
C ILE A 171 21.80 17.09 -0.32
N LEU A 172 22.57 16.24 -1.00
CA LEU A 172 22.08 14.95 -1.51
C LEU A 172 21.53 14.08 -0.38
N THR A 173 22.25 14.02 0.74
CA THR A 173 21.81 13.26 1.92
C THR A 173 20.52 13.86 2.49
N ALA A 174 20.50 15.16 2.77
CA ALA A 174 19.35 15.80 3.39
C ALA A 174 18.10 15.76 2.50
N PHE A 175 18.27 15.94 1.19
CA PHE A 175 17.18 15.83 0.23
C PHE A 175 16.61 14.42 0.19
N ASN A 176 17.47 13.40 0.07
CA ASN A 176 17.03 12.01 0.06
C ASN A 176 16.32 11.61 1.35
N GLN A 177 16.76 12.09 2.51
CA GLN A 177 16.08 11.83 3.77
C GLN A 177 14.67 12.43 3.76
N VAL A 178 14.53 13.70 3.37
CA VAL A 178 13.22 14.36 3.28
C VAL A 178 12.31 13.66 2.27
N SER A 179 12.81 13.38 1.08
CA SER A 179 12.06 12.73 0.01
C SER A 179 11.58 11.34 0.42
N ASN A 180 12.45 10.50 0.98
CA ASN A 180 12.09 9.16 1.44
C ASN A 180 11.07 9.19 2.60
N SER A 181 11.18 10.13 3.53
CA SER A 181 10.23 10.26 4.64
C SER A 181 8.83 10.62 4.17
N PHE A 182 8.68 11.55 3.21
CA PHE A 182 7.38 11.86 2.60
C PHE A 182 6.77 10.67 1.85
N GLN A 183 7.64 9.79 1.33
CA GLN A 183 7.25 8.59 0.59
C GLN A 183 7.05 7.37 1.49
N TYR A 184 7.11 7.52 2.82
CA TYR A 184 6.99 6.43 3.79
C TYR A 184 5.82 5.49 3.48
N LEU A 185 4.61 6.02 3.28
CA LEU A 185 3.41 5.21 3.03
C LEU A 185 3.53 4.36 1.75
N VAL A 186 4.19 4.90 0.73
CA VAL A 186 4.42 4.20 -0.54
C VAL A 186 5.50 3.14 -0.38
N ASN A 187 6.55 3.45 0.37
CA ASN A 187 7.65 2.52 0.63
C ASN A 187 7.21 1.33 1.50
N SER A 188 6.32 1.59 2.45
CA SER A 188 5.72 0.60 3.34
C SER A 188 4.52 -0.11 2.74
N TRP A 189 4.13 0.20 1.50
CA TRP A 189 2.89 -0.31 0.89
C TRP A 189 2.80 -1.83 0.87
N THR A 190 3.87 -2.51 0.45
CA THR A 190 3.90 -3.99 0.41
C THR A 190 3.71 -4.57 1.81
N THR A 191 4.33 -3.97 2.82
CA THR A 191 4.21 -4.37 4.22
C THR A 191 2.80 -4.13 4.76
N ILE A 192 2.16 -3.01 4.39
CA ILE A 192 0.77 -2.70 4.76
C ILE A 192 -0.19 -3.74 4.14
N VAL A 193 0.03 -4.14 2.90
CA VAL A 193 -0.74 -5.19 2.23
C VAL A 193 -0.58 -6.53 2.95
N GLU A 194 0.63 -6.88 3.36
CA GLU A 194 0.90 -8.09 4.13
C GLU A 194 0.16 -8.09 5.47
N LEU A 195 0.19 -6.96 6.19
CA LEU A 195 -0.55 -6.77 7.43
C LEU A 195 -2.06 -6.98 7.21
N LEU A 196 -2.63 -6.38 6.16
CA LEU A 196 -4.05 -6.53 5.83
C LEU A 196 -4.41 -8.00 5.51
N SER A 197 -3.50 -8.75 4.88
CA SER A 197 -3.67 -10.18 4.61
C SER A 197 -3.69 -11.00 5.91
N ILE A 198 -2.77 -10.72 6.84
CA ILE A 198 -2.70 -11.39 8.15
C ILE A 198 -3.93 -11.08 9.00
N HIS A 199 -4.31 -9.79 9.10
CA HIS A 199 -5.47 -9.35 9.87
C HIS A 199 -6.74 -10.09 9.46
N LYS A 200 -6.93 -10.32 8.16
CA LYS A 200 -8.07 -11.07 7.63
C LYS A 200 -8.05 -12.54 8.01
N ARG A 201 -6.87 -13.18 8.00
CA ARG A 201 -6.76 -14.58 8.45
C ARG A 201 -7.10 -14.72 9.93
N LEU A 202 -6.71 -13.75 10.75
CA LEU A 202 -7.06 -13.71 12.18
C LEU A 202 -8.56 -13.48 12.40
N MET A 203 -9.17 -12.53 11.69
CA MET A 203 -10.62 -12.27 11.75
C MET A 203 -11.45 -13.50 11.31
N ALA A 204 -11.01 -14.21 10.26
CA ALA A 204 -11.68 -15.43 9.81
C ALA A 204 -11.60 -16.56 10.84
N PHE A 205 -10.51 -16.63 11.61
CA PHE A 205 -10.38 -17.58 12.71
C PHE A 205 -11.28 -17.21 13.90
N GLU A 206 -11.36 -15.93 14.24
CA GLU A 206 -12.23 -15.43 15.32
C GLU A 206 -13.72 -15.72 15.02
N ALA A 207 -14.16 -15.44 13.79
CA ALA A 207 -15.53 -15.76 13.37
C ALA A 207 -15.85 -17.26 13.46
N ALA A 208 -14.90 -18.14 13.14
CA ALA A 208 -15.07 -19.59 13.22
C ALA A 208 -15.17 -20.12 14.66
N ILE A 209 -14.66 -19.39 15.65
CA ILE A 209 -14.75 -19.76 17.08
C ILE A 209 -16.04 -19.25 17.71
N GLU A 210 -16.46 -18.03 17.35
CA GLU A 210 -17.59 -17.37 17.98
C GLU A 210 -18.96 -17.77 17.39
N ASP A 211 -18.98 -18.69 16.40
CA ASP A 211 -20.18 -19.10 15.66
C ASP A 211 -20.99 -17.90 15.13
N LYS A 212 -20.27 -16.81 14.82
CA LYS A 212 -20.85 -15.59 14.26
C LYS A 212 -20.97 -15.75 12.76
N GLU A 213 -22.04 -15.20 12.19
CA GLU A 213 -22.10 -14.99 10.74
C GLU A 213 -20.82 -14.26 10.30
N LEU A 214 -20.25 -14.71 9.18
CA LEU A 214 -19.15 -14.02 8.54
C LEU A 214 -19.50 -12.51 8.44
N PRO A 215 -18.54 -11.59 8.65
CA PRO A 215 -18.83 -10.15 8.73
C PRO A 215 -19.70 -9.66 7.57
N ASP A 216 -20.57 -8.65 7.82
CA ASP A 216 -21.69 -8.12 6.97
C ASP A 216 -21.41 -7.87 5.46
N ILE A 217 -20.17 -8.05 5.02
CA ILE A 217 -19.66 -8.07 3.64
C ILE A 217 -20.40 -9.09 2.75
N ASP A 218 -21.06 -10.09 3.33
CA ASP A 218 -21.82 -11.15 2.65
C ASP A 218 -23.32 -10.83 2.41
N LYS A 219 -23.93 -9.90 3.15
CA LYS A 219 -25.38 -9.60 3.05
C LYS A 219 -25.73 -8.76 1.82
N GLU A 220 -24.89 -7.78 1.49
CA GLU A 220 -25.09 -6.86 0.35
C GLU A 220 -25.05 -7.58 -1.01
N TRP A 221 -24.29 -8.69 -1.12
CA TRP A 221 -24.22 -9.47 -2.37
C TRP A 221 -25.46 -10.34 -2.59
N LEU A 222 -26.03 -10.89 -1.51
CA LEU A 222 -27.29 -11.66 -1.53
C LEU A 222 -28.49 -10.79 -1.94
N GLU A 223 -28.46 -9.50 -1.60
CA GLU A 223 -29.47 -8.53 -2.03
C GLU A 223 -29.33 -8.13 -3.51
N ILE A 224 -28.09 -8.03 -4.03
CA ILE A 224 -27.85 -7.58 -5.42
C ILE A 224 -27.95 -8.72 -6.45
N HIS A 225 -27.59 -9.95 -6.08
CA HIS A 225 -27.55 -11.10 -7.01
C HIS A 225 -28.64 -12.15 -6.74
N GLY A 226 -29.54 -11.89 -5.81
CA GLY A 226 -30.79 -12.63 -5.63
C GLY A 226 -30.62 -13.96 -4.91
N ALA A 227 -31.01 -13.99 -3.65
CA ALA A 227 -31.87 -15.08 -3.19
C ALA A 227 -33.17 -14.98 -4.02
N GLY A 228 -33.28 -15.84 -5.04
CA GLY A 228 -34.57 -16.13 -5.65
C GLY A 228 -35.50 -16.60 -4.53
N ASP A 229 -36.58 -15.85 -4.37
CA ASP A 229 -37.72 -16.14 -3.52
C ASP A 229 -38.16 -17.60 -3.70
N ASP A 230 -37.80 -18.46 -2.74
CA ASP A 230 -38.53 -19.69 -2.45
C ASP A 230 -38.25 -20.14 -1.01
N GLY A 231 -39.09 -19.61 -0.12
CA GLY A 231 -39.82 -20.42 0.85
C GLY A 231 -39.02 -21.24 1.87
N GLY A 232 -38.82 -20.63 3.04
CA GLY A 232 -38.89 -21.36 4.32
C GLY A 232 -37.55 -21.61 5.00
N VAL A 233 -37.08 -20.60 5.73
CA VAL A 233 -36.18 -20.81 6.88
C VAL A 233 -36.93 -21.67 7.89
N ARG A 234 -36.69 -22.98 7.89
CA ARG A 234 -36.97 -23.84 9.05
C ARG A 234 -35.69 -24.04 9.82
N THR A 235 -35.63 -23.39 10.96
CA THR A 235 -34.74 -23.72 12.07
C THR A 235 -35.04 -25.15 12.54
N VAL A 236 -34.12 -26.08 12.29
CA VAL A 236 -34.04 -27.38 12.97
C VAL A 236 -32.53 -27.56 13.18
N GLY A 237 -31.96 -27.46 14.37
CA GLY A 237 -32.31 -28.14 15.61
C GLY A 237 -31.10 -28.99 15.96
N SER A 238 -30.45 -28.67 17.09
CA SER A 238 -29.29 -29.39 17.65
C SER A 238 -29.46 -30.91 17.58
N GLY A 239 -28.45 -31.63 17.10
CA GLY A 239 -28.50 -33.08 16.99
C GLY A 239 -27.16 -33.73 16.67
N ILE A 240 -26.25 -33.68 17.65
CA ILE A 240 -25.08 -34.56 17.87
C ILE A 240 -23.89 -34.37 16.92
#